data_AF-A0A5Y4CEE8-F1
#
_entry.id   AF-A0A5Y4CEE8-F1
#
_cell.length_a   1.000
_cell.length_b   1.000
_cell.length_c   1.000
_cell.angle_alpha   90.00
_cell.angle_beta   90.00
_cell.angle_gamma   90.00
#
_symmetry.space_group_name_H-M   'P 1'
#
loop_
_entity.id
_entity.type
_entity.pdbx_description
1 polymer ?
#
loop_
_entity_poly.entity_id
_entity_poly.type
_entity_poly.pdbx_seq_one_letter_code
_entity_poly.pdbx_strand_id
1 'polypeptide(L)'
;NNLTNGYASFWFASSASIDRDISIAPIDVNRGLNILACNKWLSKNYWYERGGNFVITDDDVMRNITIKEVGKPSKIIDVGDKKIFVYDKNITFSCN
;
A
#
# COMPACT_ATOMS: atom_id res chain seq x y z
N ASN A 1 2.81 10.31 12.74
CA ASN A 1 3.54 9.56 11.69
C ASN A 1 3.52 10.25 10.32
N ASN A 2 2.95 11.47 10.15
CA ASN A 2 2.84 12.15 8.83
C ASN A 2 2.39 11.23 7.68
N LEU A 3 1.43 10.34 7.96
CA LEU A 3 0.85 9.47 6.94
C LEU A 3 -0.13 10.32 6.14
N THR A 4 0.07 10.42 4.84
CA THR A 4 -0.78 11.23 3.95
C THR A 4 -1.43 10.33 2.91
N ASN A 5 -0.61 9.55 2.22
CA ASN A 5 -1.04 8.66 1.15
C ASN A 5 -0.42 7.28 1.36
N GLY A 6 -1.19 6.24 1.08
CA GLY A 6 -0.67 4.89 1.17
C GLY A 6 -1.41 3.91 0.30
N TYR A 7 -1.04 2.64 0.48
CA TYR A 7 -1.51 1.54 -0.33
C TYR A 7 -1.98 0.41 0.57
N ALA A 8 -3.03 -0.30 0.18
CA ALA A 8 -3.50 -1.47 0.91
C ALA A 8 -4.15 -2.46 -0.07
N SER A 9 -4.34 -3.70 0.35
CA SER A 9 -5.12 -4.66 -0.44
C SER A 9 -6.51 -4.08 -0.76
N PHE A 10 -7.07 -4.44 -1.91
CA PHE A 10 -8.35 -3.89 -2.38
C PHE A 10 -9.45 -3.85 -1.31
N TRP A 11 -9.65 -4.95 -0.58
CA TRP A 11 -10.69 -5.04 0.46
C TRP A 11 -10.46 -4.06 1.60
N PHE A 12 -9.21 -3.82 1.98
CA PHE A 12 -8.89 -2.91 3.07
C PHE A 12 -8.88 -1.45 2.63
N ALA A 13 -8.33 -1.16 1.45
CA ALA A 13 -8.44 0.17 0.86
C ALA A 13 -9.92 0.58 0.71
N SER A 14 -10.79 -0.35 0.30
CA SER A 14 -12.22 -0.10 0.20
C SER A 14 -12.90 0.15 1.55
N SER A 15 -12.43 -0.46 2.65
CA SER A 15 -13.01 -0.25 3.99
C SER A 15 -12.46 0.97 4.73
N ALA A 16 -11.26 1.42 4.39
CA ALA A 16 -10.55 2.52 5.06
C ALA A 16 -10.46 3.82 4.23
N SER A 17 -11.00 3.85 3.01
CA SER A 17 -10.85 4.97 2.05
C SER A 17 -11.66 6.23 2.35
N ILE A 18 -12.25 6.36 3.54
CA ILE A 18 -13.12 7.47 3.90
C ILE A 18 -12.58 8.17 5.14
N ASP A 19 -11.46 8.89 5.00
CA ASP A 19 -11.17 10.04 5.85
C ASP A 19 -10.40 11.10 5.07
N ARG A 20 -10.71 12.39 5.26
CA ARG A 20 -10.26 13.49 4.39
C ARG A 20 -8.75 13.74 4.45
N ASP A 21 -8.10 13.23 5.49
CA ASP A 21 -6.67 13.47 5.76
C ASP A 21 -5.76 12.35 5.23
N ILE A 22 -6.30 11.15 4.97
CA ILE A 22 -5.52 9.99 4.53
C ILE A 22 -6.18 9.34 3.33
N SER A 23 -5.45 9.24 2.22
CA SER A 23 -5.96 8.61 1.00
C SER A 23 -5.21 7.32 0.70
N ILE A 24 -5.94 6.21 0.65
CA ILE A 24 -5.39 4.86 0.45
C ILE A 24 -5.78 4.35 -0.93
N ALA A 25 -4.80 4.00 -1.76
CA ALA A 25 -5.02 3.41 -3.07
C ALA A 25 -5.06 1.87 -2.97
N PRO A 26 -6.01 1.19 -3.65
CA PRO A 26 -6.08 -0.26 -3.63
C PRO A 26 -4.96 -0.88 -4.49
N ILE A 27 -4.31 -1.91 -3.98
CA ILE A 27 -3.32 -2.71 -4.73
C ILE A 27 -3.73 -4.18 -4.75
N ASP A 28 -3.43 -4.85 -5.86
CA ASP A 28 -3.54 -6.29 -5.99
C ASP A 28 -2.25 -6.95 -5.51
N VAL A 29 -2.41 -7.94 -4.63
CA VAL A 29 -1.30 -8.75 -4.13
C VAL A 29 -1.26 -10.05 -4.93
N ASN A 30 -0.49 -10.06 -6.02
CA ASN A 30 -0.36 -11.26 -6.84
C ASN A 30 0.65 -12.21 -6.20
N ARG A 31 0.12 -13.17 -5.42
CA ARG A 31 0.92 -14.15 -4.69
C ARG A 31 1.61 -15.17 -5.60
N GLY A 32 1.05 -15.47 -6.77
CA GLY A 32 1.65 -16.39 -7.73
C GLY A 32 2.86 -15.79 -8.44
N LEU A 33 2.80 -14.50 -8.78
CA LEU A 33 3.90 -13.77 -9.42
C LEU A 33 4.83 -13.09 -8.41
N ASN A 34 4.45 -13.04 -7.13
CA ASN A 34 5.21 -12.41 -6.04
C ASN A 34 5.49 -10.93 -6.35
N ILE A 35 4.42 -10.21 -6.76
CA ILE A 35 4.41 -8.78 -7.11
C ILE A 35 3.17 -8.06 -6.56
N LEU A 36 3.25 -6.74 -6.41
CA LEU A 36 2.12 -5.83 -6.24
C LEU A 36 1.76 -5.21 -7.58
N ALA A 37 0.47 -5.03 -7.82
CA ALA A 37 -0.04 -4.35 -9.00
C ALA A 37 -1.10 -3.31 -8.64
N CYS A 38 -1.26 -2.30 -9.49
CA CYS A 38 -2.36 -1.35 -9.33
C CYS A 38 -3.69 -2.07 -9.53
N ASN A 39 -4.61 -1.96 -8.57
CA ASN A 39 -5.97 -2.42 -8.77
C ASN A 39 -6.78 -1.29 -9.42
N LYS A 40 -7.08 -1.40 -10.72
CA LYS A 40 -7.79 -0.37 -11.50
C LYS A 40 -9.31 -0.36 -11.30
N TRP A 41 -9.86 -1.24 -10.46
CA TRP A 41 -11.30 -1.25 -10.21
C TRP A 41 -11.66 -0.18 -9.18
N LEU A 42 -12.43 0.82 -9.61
CA LEU A 42 -12.83 1.99 -8.80
C LEU A 42 -11.65 2.86 -8.29
N SER A 43 -10.49 2.79 -8.94
CA SER A 43 -9.34 3.64 -8.65
C SER A 43 -8.94 4.51 -9.83
N LYS A 44 -8.18 5.57 -9.58
CA LYS A 44 -7.65 6.49 -10.60
C LYS A 44 -6.12 6.38 -10.65
N ASN A 45 -5.54 6.45 -11.85
CA ASN A 45 -4.08 6.37 -12.03
C ASN A 45 -3.30 7.37 -11.15
N TYR A 46 -3.82 8.60 -11.01
CA TYR A 46 -3.16 9.63 -10.19
C TYR A 46 -2.98 9.20 -8.72
N TRP A 47 -3.75 8.23 -8.22
CA TRP A 47 -3.63 7.72 -6.85
C TRP A 47 -2.32 7.01 -6.61
N TYR A 48 -1.75 6.42 -7.67
CA TYR A 48 -0.49 5.68 -7.66
C TYR A 48 0.70 6.56 -8.09
N GLU A 49 0.45 7.54 -8.95
CA GLU A 49 1.48 8.48 -9.45
C GLU A 49 1.82 9.59 -8.44
N ARG A 50 0.84 10.08 -7.68
CA ARG A 50 1.06 11.09 -6.62
C ARG A 50 2.02 10.60 -5.52
N GLY A 51 2.13 9.28 -5.41
CA GLY A 51 2.94 8.59 -4.43
C GLY A 51 2.38 8.58 -3.01
N GLY A 52 2.94 7.71 -2.19
CA GLY A 52 2.62 7.60 -0.78
C GLY A 52 3.79 7.09 0.05
N ASN A 53 3.66 7.20 1.37
CA ASN A 53 4.73 6.88 2.31
C ASN A 53 4.42 5.68 3.19
N PHE A 54 3.32 4.96 2.94
CA PHE A 54 3.03 3.72 3.66
C PHE A 54 2.29 2.66 2.84
N VAL A 55 2.45 1.41 3.28
CA VAL A 55 1.70 0.25 2.79
C VAL A 55 1.12 -0.49 3.99
N ILE A 56 -0.19 -0.74 3.99
CA ILE A 56 -0.87 -1.59 4.97
C ILE A 56 -0.78 -3.03 4.47
N THR A 57 -0.21 -3.90 5.29
CA THR A 57 0.07 -5.30 4.94
C THR A 57 -0.77 -6.25 5.80
N ASP A 58 -1.50 -7.13 5.12
CA ASP A 58 -2.46 -8.04 5.76
C ASP A 58 -1.82 -9.34 6.29
N ASP A 59 -0.86 -9.91 5.56
CA ASP A 59 -0.26 -11.20 5.86
C ASP A 59 1.25 -11.23 5.54
N ASP A 60 1.92 -12.31 5.95
CA ASP A 60 3.36 -12.46 5.74
C ASP A 60 3.76 -12.54 4.26
N VAL A 61 2.88 -13.04 3.40
CA VAL A 61 3.14 -13.11 1.96
C VAL A 61 3.18 -11.69 1.38
N MET A 62 2.19 -10.86 1.69
CA MET A 62 2.15 -9.46 1.28
C MET A 62 3.33 -8.68 1.86
N ARG A 63 3.73 -8.95 3.11
CA ARG A 63 4.91 -8.32 3.74
C ARG A 63 6.18 -8.63 2.95
N ASN A 64 6.39 -9.89 2.61
CA ASN A 64 7.56 -10.33 1.85
C ASN A 64 7.58 -9.74 0.44
N ILE A 65 6.43 -9.72 -0.26
CA ILE A 65 6.30 -9.06 -1.56
C ILE A 65 6.64 -7.57 -1.44
N THR A 66 6.06 -6.88 -0.45
CA THR A 66 6.25 -5.44 -0.25
C THR A 66 7.72 -5.11 0.02
N ILE A 67 8.40 -5.90 0.86
CA ILE A 67 9.85 -5.72 1.12
C ILE A 67 10.67 -5.96 -0.15
N LYS A 68 10.30 -6.94 -0.97
CA LYS A 68 10.98 -7.25 -2.23
C LYS A 68 10.84 -6.11 -3.24
N GLU A 69 9.64 -5.57 -3.42
CA GLU A 69 9.38 -4.56 -4.46
C GLU A 69 9.71 -3.14 -4.03
N VAL A 70 9.39 -2.79 -2.78
CA VAL A 70 9.51 -1.42 -2.28
C VAL A 70 10.77 -1.23 -1.44
N GLY A 71 11.33 -2.33 -0.91
CA GLY A 71 12.46 -2.32 0.02
C GLY A 71 12.02 -2.37 1.48
N LYS A 72 13.02 -2.38 2.38
CA LYS A 72 12.78 -2.39 3.83
C LYS A 72 12.10 -1.08 4.29
N PRO A 73 11.05 -1.15 5.12
CA PRO A 73 10.43 0.04 5.68
C PRO A 73 11.34 0.71 6.71
N SER A 74 11.26 2.03 6.82
CA SER A 74 11.93 2.82 7.86
C SER A 74 11.31 2.58 9.24
N LYS A 75 10.00 2.31 9.27
CA LYS A 75 9.24 2.05 10.48
C LYS A 75 8.13 1.05 10.22
N ILE A 76 7.92 0.15 11.18
CA ILE A 76 6.79 -0.79 11.19
C ILE A 76 5.89 -0.41 12.35
N ILE A 77 4.58 -0.32 12.08
CA ILE A 77 3.56 -0.09 13.10
C ILE A 77 2.66 -1.33 13.12
N ASP A 78 2.64 -2.05 14.23
CA ASP A 78 1.75 -3.20 14.41
C ASP A 78 0.36 -2.73 14.85
N VAL A 79 -0.69 -3.22 14.16
CA VAL A 79 -2.10 -2.89 14.44
C VAL A 79 -2.92 -4.17 14.33
N GLY A 80 -3.13 -4.85 15.46
CA GLY A 80 -3.79 -6.15 15.48
C GLY A 80 -3.00 -7.20 14.68
N ASP A 81 -3.67 -7.84 13.73
CA ASP A 81 -3.09 -8.80 12.78
C ASP A 81 -2.35 -8.13 11.60
N LYS A 82 -2.51 -6.82 11.45
CA LYS A 82 -1.95 -6.03 10.33
C LYS A 82 -0.69 -5.30 10.73
N LYS A 83 0.08 -4.93 9.71
CA LYS A 83 1.26 -4.06 9.88
C LYS A 83 1.26 -2.95 8.87
N ILE A 84 1.57 -1.74 9.32
CA ILE A 84 1.78 -0.58 8.45
C ILE A 84 3.28 -0.41 8.26
N PHE A 85 3.73 -0.59 7.02
CA PHE A 85 5.10 -0.34 6.61
C PHE A 85 5.21 1.12 6.18
N VAL A 86 6.02 1.90 6.89
CA VAL A 86 6.21 3.34 6.66
C VAL A 86 7.61 3.59 6.11
N TYR A 87 7.70 4.52 5.16
CA TYR A 87 8.90 4.79 4.39
C TYR A 87 9.24 6.29 4.42
N ASP A 88 10.52 6.60 4.54
CA ASP A 88 11.03 7.99 4.43
C ASP A 88 11.20 8.45 2.97
N LYS A 89 10.72 7.65 2.03
CA LYS A 89 10.73 7.92 0.59
C LYS A 89 9.31 7.85 0.04
N ASN A 90 9.09 8.53 -1.08
CA ASN A 90 7.83 8.43 -1.82
C ASN A 90 7.78 7.13 -2.62
N ILE A 91 6.71 6.37 -2.47
CA ILE A 91 6.45 5.10 -3.18
C ILE A 91 5.41 5.37 -4.25
N THR A 92 5.71 5.01 -5.48
CA THR A 92 4.79 5.10 -6.62
C THR A 92 4.64 3.74 -7.27
N PHE A 93 3.52 3.52 -7.95
CA PHE A 93 3.30 2.34 -8.78
C PHE A 93 3.00 2.80 -10.21
N SER A 94 3.64 2.17 -11.19
CA SER A 94 3.37 2.43 -12.60
C SER A 94 2.19 1.56 -13.06
N CYS A 95 1.10 2.23 -13.42
CA CYS A 95 -0.15 1.58 -13.83
C CYS A 95 -0.35 1.67 -15.34
N ASN A 96 0.63 1.19 -16.12
CA ASN A 96 0.48 1.06 -17.58
C ASN A 96 -0.70 0.15 -17.96
#